data_AF-A0A932YJR4-F1
#
_entry.id   AF-A0A932YJR4-F1
#
_cell.length_a   1.000
_cell.length_b   1.000
_cell.length_c   1.000
_cell.angle_alpha   90.00
_cell.angle_beta   90.00
_cell.angle_gamma   90.00
#
_symmetry.space_group_name_H-M   'P 1'
#
loop_
_entity.id
_entity.type
_entity.pdbx_description
1 polymer ?
#
loop_
_entity_poly.entity_id
_entity_poly.type
_entity_poly.pdbx_seq_one_letter_code
_entity_poly.pdbx_strand_id
1 'polypeptide(L)'
;MTFSISATLLLASSLGVYIAYLYGRNTKKFRWSEYVVFISVPVVGCLSLGYIYGAKIIQFFIASAIVGFFLEYVVGLAYNKILNRHLWYYSRLKVGNGYTSLLVIPMWGVAGVLFWLLAQNVGLH
;
A
#
# COMPACT_ATOMS: atom_id res chain seq x y z
N MET A 1 5.04 19.40 13.85
CA MET A 1 5.21 19.45 12.38
C MET A 1 4.86 18.11 11.72
N THR A 2 5.42 17.00 12.20
CA THR A 2 5.13 15.62 11.76
C THR A 2 3.64 15.23 11.82
N PHE A 3 2.93 15.60 12.90
CA PHE A 3 1.51 15.31 13.05
C PHE A 3 0.65 15.93 11.94
N SER A 4 0.86 17.23 11.63
CA SER A 4 0.14 17.93 10.56
C SER A 4 0.42 17.33 9.18
N ILE A 5 1.66 16.91 8.91
CA ILE A 5 2.04 16.24 7.65
C ILE A 5 1.32 14.89 7.54
N SER A 6 1.32 14.11 8.62
CA SER A 6 0.70 12.77 8.66
C SER A 6 -0.81 12.85 8.44
N ALA A 7 -1.48 13.78 9.13
CA ALA A 7 -2.91 14.01 8.99
C ALA A 7 -3.26 14.47 7.56
N THR A 8 -2.48 15.39 6.99
CA THR A 8 -2.67 15.87 5.62
C THR A 8 -2.52 14.74 4.60
N LEU A 9 -1.48 13.92 4.74
CA LEU A 9 -1.24 12.79 3.83
C LEU A 9 -2.35 11.74 3.92
N LEU A 10 -2.82 11.42 5.13
CA LEU A 10 -3.92 10.48 5.35
C LEU A 10 -5.23 11.00 4.73
N LEU A 11 -5.55 12.28 4.95
CA LEU A 11 -6.74 12.90 4.38
C LEU A 11 -6.67 12.96 2.84
N ALA A 12 -5.54 13.39 2.28
CA ALA A 12 -5.33 13.43 0.84
C ALA A 12 -5.39 12.04 0.19
N SER A 13 -4.79 11.03 0.84
CA SER A 13 -4.82 9.65 0.36
C SER A 13 -6.22 9.06 0.43
N SER A 14 -6.95 9.31 1.52
CA SER A 14 -8.34 8.85 1.69
C SER A 14 -9.26 9.51 0.66
N LEU A 15 -9.10 10.81 0.42
CA LEU A 15 -9.83 11.54 -0.60
C LEU A 15 -9.50 11.03 -2.01
N GLY A 16 -8.22 10.78 -2.31
CA GLY A 16 -7.77 10.23 -3.59
C GLY A 16 -8.36 8.85 -3.87
N VAL A 17 -8.35 7.96 -2.87
CA VAL A 17 -9.00 6.65 -2.95
C VAL A 17 -10.50 6.79 -3.15
N TYR A 18 -11.15 7.73 -2.46
CA TYR A 18 -12.58 7.99 -2.65
C TYR A 18 -12.91 8.50 -4.05
N ILE A 19 -12.09 9.39 -4.61
CA ILE A 19 -12.24 9.85 -6.01
C ILE A 19 -12.05 8.68 -6.98
N ALA A 20 -11.04 7.83 -6.75
CA ALA A 20 -10.83 6.62 -7.55
C ALA A 20 -12.04 5.68 -7.48
N TYR A 21 -12.65 5.53 -6.30
CA TYR A 21 -13.90 4.81 -6.13
C TYR A 21 -15.03 5.44 -6.94
N LEU A 22 -15.24 6.76 -6.87
CA LEU A 22 -16.28 7.43 -7.66
C LEU A 22 -16.07 7.27 -9.17
N TYR A 23 -14.81 7.26 -9.62
CA TYR A 23 -14.44 7.00 -11.02
C TYR A 23 -14.75 5.56 -11.45
N GLY A 24 -14.47 4.58 -10.60
CA GLY A 24 -14.62 3.15 -10.91
C GLY A 24 -15.93 2.49 -10.45
N ARG A 25 -16.84 3.19 -9.77
CA ARG A 25 -18.03 2.56 -9.14
C ARG A 25 -18.99 1.84 -10.10
N ASN A 26 -18.95 2.17 -11.39
CA ASN A 26 -19.85 1.60 -12.39
C ASN A 26 -19.21 0.46 -13.20
N THR A 27 -17.93 0.18 -13.02
CA THR A 27 -17.18 -0.83 -13.77
C THR A 27 -17.13 -2.16 -13.02
N LYS A 28 -17.64 -3.22 -13.65
CA LYS A 28 -17.68 -4.58 -13.06
C LYS A 28 -16.42 -5.41 -13.33
N LYS A 29 -15.51 -4.93 -14.20
CA LYS A 29 -14.28 -5.61 -14.59
C LYS A 29 -13.09 -4.73 -14.24
N PHE A 30 -12.00 -5.37 -13.81
CA PHE A 30 -10.73 -4.69 -13.55
C PHE A 30 -10.24 -3.89 -14.76
N ARG A 31 -9.88 -2.62 -14.54
CA ARG A 31 -9.26 -1.75 -15.54
C ARG A 31 -7.97 -1.17 -14.98
N TRP A 32 -6.91 -1.23 -15.78
CA TRP A 32 -5.59 -0.71 -15.39
C TRP A 32 -5.61 0.77 -15.04
N SER A 33 -6.38 1.57 -15.77
CA SER A 33 -6.54 3.00 -15.49
C SER A 33 -7.12 3.27 -14.10
N GLU A 34 -8.10 2.47 -13.66
CA GLU A 34 -8.72 2.62 -12.34
C GLU A 34 -7.74 2.23 -11.23
N TYR A 35 -6.99 1.16 -11.43
CA TYR A 35 -5.94 0.75 -10.49
C TYR A 35 -4.83 1.80 -10.37
N VAL A 36 -4.37 2.37 -11.50
CA VAL A 36 -3.36 3.43 -11.50
C VAL A 36 -3.88 4.67 -10.76
N VAL A 37 -5.11 5.11 -11.03
CA VAL A 37 -5.71 6.25 -10.31
C VAL A 37 -5.81 5.95 -8.82
N PHE A 38 -6.28 4.76 -8.44
CA PHE A 38 -6.40 4.33 -7.04
C PHE A 38 -5.08 4.40 -6.27
N ILE A 39 -3.98 3.95 -6.88
CA ILE A 39 -2.69 3.88 -6.18
C ILE A 39 -1.83 5.13 -6.34
N SER A 40 -2.10 5.95 -7.37
CA SER A 40 -1.28 7.13 -7.70
C SER A 40 -1.22 8.15 -6.56
N VAL A 41 -2.37 8.53 -5.99
CA VAL A 41 -2.44 9.55 -4.94
C VAL A 41 -1.63 9.16 -3.69
N PRO A 42 -1.84 7.98 -3.07
CA PRO A 42 -1.05 7.61 -1.90
C PRO A 42 0.43 7.40 -2.22
N VAL A 43 0.78 6.83 -3.37
CA VAL A 43 2.20 6.62 -3.75
C VAL A 43 2.91 7.95 -3.97
N VAL A 44 2.33 8.85 -4.77
CA VAL A 44 2.91 10.18 -5.02
C VAL A 44 2.99 10.97 -3.71
N GLY A 45 1.96 10.90 -2.87
CA GLY A 45 1.95 11.51 -1.54
C GLY A 45 3.13 11.03 -0.68
N CYS A 46 3.30 9.71 -0.53
CA CYS A 46 4.40 9.13 0.23
C CYS A 46 5.78 9.49 -0.35
N LEU A 47 5.94 9.45 -1.67
CA LEU A 47 7.21 9.77 -2.31
C LEU A 47 7.55 11.26 -2.25
N SER A 48 6.55 12.14 -2.27
CA SER A 48 6.74 13.59 -2.11
C SER A 48 7.31 13.96 -0.73
N LEU A 49 7.15 13.11 0.28
CA LEU A 49 7.83 13.29 1.56
C LEU A 49 9.35 13.24 1.44
N GLY A 50 9.88 12.75 0.32
CA GLY A 50 11.31 12.80 0.02
C GLY A 50 11.86 14.23 -0.02
N TYR A 51 11.02 15.23 -0.35
CA TYR A 51 11.39 16.64 -0.27
C TYR A 51 11.58 17.14 1.17
N ILE A 52 10.98 16.48 2.16
CA ILE A 52 11.02 16.86 3.58
C ILE A 52 12.03 16.02 4.36
N TYR A 53 11.99 14.69 4.18
CA TYR A 53 12.80 13.73 4.93
C TYR A 53 14.00 13.18 4.15
N GLY A 54 14.21 13.65 2.91
CA GLY A 54 15.30 13.22 2.04
C GLY A 54 15.11 11.81 1.47
N ALA A 55 16.17 11.27 0.86
CA ALA A 55 16.17 9.97 0.19
C ALA A 55 15.83 8.78 1.11
N LYS A 56 15.95 8.95 2.44
CA LYS A 56 15.64 7.91 3.43
C LYS A 56 14.20 7.41 3.32
N ILE A 57 13.24 8.29 3.05
CA ILE A 57 11.83 7.87 2.95
C ILE A 57 11.57 7.01 1.71
N ILE A 58 12.31 7.26 0.61
CA ILE A 58 12.22 6.47 -0.61
C ILE A 58 12.82 5.08 -0.39
N GLN A 59 13.99 5.02 0.27
CA GLN A 59 14.60 3.75 0.67
C GLN A 59 13.66 2.96 1.59
N PHE A 60 13.04 3.64 2.56
CA PHE A 60 12.09 3.02 3.48
C PHE A 60 10.84 2.51 2.75
N PHE A 61 10.26 3.30 1.84
CA PHE A 61 9.14 2.88 0.99
C PHE A 61 9.48 1.60 0.20
N ILE A 62 10.65 1.56 -0.45
CA ILE A 62 11.09 0.40 -1.23
C ILE A 62 11.30 -0.82 -0.32
N ALA A 63 11.96 -0.63 0.82
CA ALA A 63 12.18 -1.69 1.78
C ALA A 63 10.85 -2.26 2.31
N SER A 64 9.92 -1.40 2.71
CA SER A 64 8.58 -1.81 3.18
C SER A 64 7.77 -2.50 2.08
N ALA A 65 7.86 -2.04 0.83
CA ALA A 65 7.19 -2.68 -0.30
C ALA A 65 7.66 -4.12 -0.52
N ILE A 66 8.98 -4.33 -0.47
CA ILE A 66 9.59 -5.66 -0.62
C ILE A 66 9.23 -6.54 0.58
N VAL A 67 9.51 -6.07 1.80
CA VAL A 67 9.27 -6.84 3.03
C VAL A 67 7.79 -7.19 3.19
N GLY A 68 6.89 -6.23 2.96
CA GLY A 68 5.45 -6.44 3.04
C GLY A 68 4.96 -7.47 2.03
N PHE A 69 5.44 -7.41 0.79
CA PHE A 69 5.11 -8.41 -0.23
C PHE A 69 5.57 -9.82 0.16
N PHE A 70 6.79 -9.97 0.68
CA PHE A 70 7.29 -11.27 1.15
C PHE A 70 6.53 -11.78 2.37
N LEU A 71 6.23 -10.90 3.33
CA LEU A 71 5.43 -11.26 4.51
C LEU A 71 4.03 -11.71 4.10
N GLU A 72 3.38 -10.97 3.20
CA GLU A 72 2.09 -11.39 2.67
C GLU A 72 2.19 -12.77 2.01
N TYR A 73 3.17 -13.00 1.13
CA TYR A 73 3.38 -14.32 0.53
C TYR A 73 3.51 -15.44 1.57
N VAL A 74 4.38 -15.26 2.58
CA VAL A 74 4.64 -16.27 3.62
C VAL A 74 3.40 -16.51 4.47
N VAL A 75 2.71 -15.45 4.88
CA VAL A 75 1.47 -15.56 5.67
C VAL A 75 0.37 -16.25 4.85
N GLY A 76 0.22 -15.88 3.58
CA GLY A 76 -0.77 -16.50 2.68
C GLY A 76 -0.51 -17.98 2.45
N LEU A 77 0.76 -18.35 2.26
CA LEU A 77 1.19 -19.75 2.14
C LEU A 77 0.91 -20.53 3.44
N ALA A 78 1.36 -20.01 4.58
CA ALA A 78 1.17 -20.65 5.88
C ALA A 78 -0.31 -20.83 6.19
N TYR A 79 -1.12 -19.79 5.95
CA TYR A 79 -2.56 -19.83 6.18
C TYR A 79 -3.24 -20.90 5.31
N ASN A 80 -2.86 -20.99 4.03
CA ASN A 80 -3.37 -22.04 3.14
C ASN A 80 -3.00 -23.44 3.63
N LYS A 81 -1.75 -23.64 4.08
CA LYS A 81 -1.30 -24.96 4.58
C LYS A 81 -1.95 -25.36 5.90
N ILE A 82 -2.23 -24.42 6.79
CA ILE A 82 -2.81 -24.70 8.10
C ILE A 82 -4.32 -24.93 7.99
N LEU A 83 -5.01 -24.09 7.21
CA LEU A 83 -6.48 -24.04 7.19
C LEU A 83 -7.10 -24.56 5.90
N ASN A 84 -6.29 -25.02 4.94
CA ASN A 84 -6.72 -25.49 3.61
C ASN A 84 -7.62 -24.50 2.85
N ARG A 85 -7.43 -23.21 3.10
CA ARG A 85 -8.17 -22.12 2.43
C ARG A 85 -7.27 -20.92 2.20
N HIS A 86 -7.51 -20.17 1.13
CA HIS A 86 -6.77 -18.93 0.88
C HIS A 86 -7.22 -17.81 1.81
N LEU A 87 -6.26 -17.04 2.34
CA LEU A 87 -6.54 -15.86 3.16
C LEU A 87 -7.11 -14.70 2.31
N TRP A 88 -6.63 -14.60 1.07
CA TRP A 88 -7.06 -13.62 0.07
C TRP A 88 -7.04 -14.28 -1.32
N TYR A 89 -7.86 -13.76 -2.23
CA TYR A 89 -7.94 -14.24 -3.60
C TYR A 89 -7.53 -13.16 -4.59
N TYR A 90 -6.43 -13.39 -5.29
CA TYR A 90 -5.93 -12.51 -6.35
C TYR A 90 -6.21 -13.08 -7.74
N SER A 91 -6.86 -12.27 -8.58
CA SER A 91 -7.19 -12.64 -9.97
C SER A 91 -6.14 -12.20 -10.99
N ARG A 92 -5.33 -11.18 -10.67
CA ARG A 92 -4.35 -10.56 -11.58
C ARG A 92 -2.96 -10.56 -10.97
N LEU A 93 -1.94 -10.80 -11.81
CA LEU A 93 -0.52 -10.84 -11.43
C LEU A 93 -0.25 -11.62 -10.13
N LYS A 94 -0.99 -12.72 -9.95
CA LYS A 94 -0.92 -13.55 -8.74
C LYS A 94 0.44 -14.26 -8.67
N VAL A 95 0.97 -14.40 -7.47
CA VAL A 95 2.21 -15.12 -7.17
C VAL A 95 1.92 -16.24 -6.19
N GLY A 96 2.56 -17.40 -6.39
CA GLY A 96 2.38 -18.62 -5.58
C GLY A 96 0.93 -19.01 -5.37
N ASN A 97 0.30 -19.65 -6.36
CA ASN A 97 -1.10 -20.07 -6.29
C ASN A 97 -2.13 -19.01 -5.77
N GLY A 98 -1.82 -17.72 -5.82
CA GLY A 98 -2.69 -16.67 -5.28
C GLY A 98 -2.39 -16.22 -3.85
N TYR A 99 -1.23 -16.56 -3.27
CA TYR A 99 -0.82 -16.10 -1.93
C TYR A 99 -0.38 -14.63 -1.89
N THR A 100 -0.16 -13.97 -3.02
CA THR A 100 -0.02 -12.51 -3.11
C THR A 100 -0.20 -12.07 -4.57
N SER A 101 -0.10 -10.78 -4.86
CA SER A 101 -0.10 -10.21 -6.21
C SER A 101 0.97 -9.14 -6.34
N LEU A 102 1.61 -9.05 -7.50
CA LEU A 102 2.55 -7.94 -7.76
C LEU A 102 1.89 -6.56 -7.65
N LEU A 103 0.56 -6.49 -7.77
CA LEU A 103 -0.21 -5.25 -7.64
C LEU A 103 -0.26 -4.70 -6.21
N VAL A 104 0.08 -5.49 -5.18
CA VAL A 104 0.07 -5.01 -3.80
C VAL A 104 1.40 -4.39 -3.39
N ILE A 105 2.47 -4.54 -4.18
CA ILE A 105 3.81 -4.04 -3.85
C ILE A 105 3.79 -2.55 -3.52
N PRO A 106 3.20 -1.65 -4.35
CA PRO A 106 3.23 -0.23 -4.01
C PRO A 106 2.34 0.10 -2.80
N MET A 107 1.30 -0.71 -2.53
CA MET A 107 0.47 -0.54 -1.34
C MET A 107 1.24 -0.84 -0.05
N TRP A 108 2.12 -1.84 -0.06
CA TRP A 108 3.01 -2.13 1.07
C TRP A 108 4.03 -1.03 1.32
N GLY A 109 4.56 -0.40 0.25
CA GLY A 109 5.41 0.77 0.39
C GLY A 109 4.69 1.95 1.06
N VAL A 110 3.46 2.22 0.63
CA VAL A 110 2.59 3.23 1.27
C VAL A 110 2.33 2.89 2.73
N ALA A 111 1.92 1.65 3.01
CA ALA A 111 1.61 1.19 4.36
C ALA A 111 2.81 1.35 5.31
N GLY A 112 4.01 1.01 4.84
CA GLY A 112 5.24 1.24 5.59
C GLY A 112 5.42 2.70 5.99
N VAL A 113 5.40 3.61 5.00
CA VAL A 113 5.55 5.06 5.26
C VAL A 113 4.48 5.58 6.21
N LEU A 114 3.23 5.15 6.07
CA LEU A 114 2.15 5.53 6.97
C LEU A 114 2.37 5.03 8.40
N PHE A 115 2.77 3.76 8.58
CA PHE A 115 3.08 3.22 9.90
C PHE A 115 4.26 3.92 10.56
N TRP A 116 5.28 4.27 9.78
CA TRP A 116 6.42 5.04 10.30
C TRP A 116 5.98 6.44 10.75
N LEU A 117 5.18 7.15 9.96
CA LEU A 117 4.62 8.45 10.36
C LEU A 117 3.77 8.34 11.65
N LEU A 118 2.94 7.30 11.74
CA LEU A 118 2.16 7.03 12.94
C LEU A 118 3.05 6.76 14.15
N ALA A 119 4.09 5.95 13.99
CA ALA A 119 5.09 5.66 15.03
C ALA A 119 5.72 6.96 15.56
N GLN A 120 6.18 7.83 14.67
CA GLN A 120 6.77 9.12 15.06
C GLN A 120 5.76 10.01 15.83
N ASN A 121 4.47 9.95 15.50
CA ASN A 121 3.44 10.73 16.19
C ASN A 121 3.14 10.23 17.61
N VAL A 122 3.38 8.94 17.88
CA VAL A 122 3.22 8.36 19.23
C VAL A 122 4.53 8.33 20.02
N GLY A 123 5.59 8.96 19.51
CA GLY A 123 6.90 9.05 20.17
C GLY A 123 7.78 7.82 20.00
N LEU A 124 7.47 6.93 19.05
CA LEU A 124 8.33 5.82 18.66
C LEU A 124 9.27 6.28 17.56
N HIS A 125 10.58 6.18 17.81
CA HIS A 125 11.63 6.63 16.88
C HIS A 125 12.27 5.47 16.12
#